data_AF-A0A8T7JC96-F1
#
_entry.id   AF-A0A8T7JC96-F1
#
_cell.length_a   1.000
_cell.length_b   1.000
_cell.length_c   1.000
_cell.angle_alpha   90.00
_cell.angle_beta   90.00
_cell.angle_gamma   90.00
#
_symmetry.space_group_name_H-M   'P 1'
#
loop_
_entity.id
_entity.type
_entity.pdbx_description
1 polymer ?
#
loop_
_entity_poly.entity_id
_entity_poly.type
_entity_poly.pdbx_seq_one_letter_code
_entity_poly.pdbx_strand_id
1 'polypeptide(L)' 'MPPTYYKEVTKILRNAGCTKVRDGKGSHEIWRSPHADKHFTVPTTLKSRHTANGIMKQAGIDTKF' A
#
# COMPACT_ATOMS: atom_id res chain seq x y z
N MET A 1 -9.48 8.74 15.54
CA MET A 1 -8.83 8.79 14.21
C MET A 1 -9.78 8.15 13.21
N PRO A 2 -10.12 8.78 12.08
CA PRO A 2 -11.01 8.16 11.10
C PRO A 2 -10.40 6.83 10.61
N PRO A 3 -11.20 5.77 10.43
CA PRO A 3 -10.71 4.50 9.90
C PRO A 3 -10.15 4.75 8.50
N THR A 4 -8.84 4.59 8.34
CA THR A 4 -8.15 4.66 7.06
C THR A 4 -7.96 3.25 6.52
N TYR A 5 -8.09 3.06 5.21
CA TYR A 5 -7.80 1.78 4.52
C TYR A 5 -6.33 1.38 4.69
N TYR A 6 -5.46 2.30 5.15
CA TYR A 6 -4.05 2.08 5.38
C TYR A 6 -3.76 0.83 6.23
N LYS A 7 -4.49 0.61 7.33
CA LYS A 7 -4.25 -0.54 8.21
C LYS A 7 -4.50 -1.87 7.50
N GLU A 8 -5.58 -1.97 6.73
CA GLU A 8 -5.91 -3.20 6.02
C GLU A 8 -5.00 -3.41 4.81
N VAL A 9 -4.72 -2.34 4.04
CA VAL A 9 -3.79 -2.37 2.92
C VAL A 9 -2.41 -2.82 3.37
N THR A 10 -1.83 -2.21 4.40
CA THR A 10 -0.51 -2.60 4.90
C THR A 10 -0.48 -4.01 5.48
N LYS A 11 -1.57 -4.49 6.08
CA LYS A 11 -1.68 -5.89 6.53
C LYS A 11 -1.61 -6.85 5.35
N ILE A 12 -2.39 -6.62 4.29
CA ILE A 12 -2.38 -7.45 3.08
C ILE A 12 -1.03 -7.39 2.37
N LEU A 13 -0.44 -6.18 2.24
CA LEU A 13 0.88 -6.00 1.66
C LEU A 13 1.95 -6.82 2.39
N ARG A 14 1.99 -6.74 3.73
CA ARG A 14 2.93 -7.54 4.53
C ARG A 14 2.69 -9.04 4.40
N ASN A 15 1.43 -9.48 4.41
CA ASN A 15 1.09 -10.89 4.20
C ASN A 15 1.52 -11.40 2.82
N ALA A 16 1.48 -10.53 1.80
CA ALA A 16 1.99 -10.83 0.46
C ALA A 16 3.53 -10.76 0.37
N GLY A 17 4.24 -10.47 1.45
CA GLY A 17 5.70 -10.33 1.48
C GLY A 17 6.22 -8.97 1.00
N CYS A 18 5.36 -7.97 0.84
CA CYS A 18 5.78 -6.61 0.52
C CYS A 18 6.44 -5.96 1.74
N THR A 19 7.47 -5.16 1.50
CA THR A 19 8.24 -4.49 2.56
C THR A 19 8.27 -2.98 2.36
N LYS A 20 8.26 -2.24 3.48
CA LYS A 20 8.50 -0.80 3.46
C LYS A 20 9.99 -0.58 3.23
N VAL A 21 10.33 0.14 2.17
CA VAL A 21 11.72 0.46 1.80
C VAL A 21 12.17 1.71 2.54
N ARG A 22 11.37 2.78 2.48
CA ARG A 22 11.66 4.07 3.10
C ARG A 22 10.41 4.92 3.24
N ASP A 23 10.49 5.93 4.09
CA ASP A 23 9.50 6.99 4.13
C ASP A 23 9.76 8.00 3.01
N GLY A 24 8.69 8.40 2.33
CA GLY A 24 8.66 9.49 1.36
C GLY A 24 8.43 10.84 2.05
N LYS A 25 8.09 11.85 1.27
CA LYS A 25 7.81 13.18 1.81
C LYS A 25 6.45 13.20 2.52
N GLY A 26 6.44 13.53 3.80
CA GLY A 26 5.24 13.69 4.61
C GLY A 26 4.57 12.36 4.96
N SER A 27 3.28 12.21 4.66
CA SER A 27 2.47 11.03 4.97
C SER A 27 2.57 9.91 3.92
N HIS A 28 3.66 9.83 3.16
CA HIS A 28 3.83 8.84 2.09
C HIS A 28 4.92 7.86 2.47
N GLU A 29 4.66 6.57 2.30
CA GLU A 29 5.64 5.49 2.48
C GLU A 29 5.93 4.83 1.13
N ILE A 30 7.18 4.46 0.88
CA ILE A 30 7.58 3.74 -0.33
C ILE A 30 7.73 2.26 0.02
N TRP A 31 7.00 1.43 -0.72
CA TRP A 31 6.92 0.00 -0.54
C TRP A 31 7.43 -0.73 -1.79
N ARG A 32 7.96 -1.93 -1.58
CA ARG A 32 8.39 -2.85 -2.62
C ARG A 32 7.56 -4.12 -2.54
N SER A 33 7.09 -4.59 -3.68
CA SER A 33 6.47 -5.91 -3.79
C SER A 33 7.50 -6.93 -4.27
N PRO A 34 7.49 -8.17 -3.77
CA PRO A 34 8.22 -9.27 -4.40
C PRO A 34 7.54 -9.74 -5.69
N HIS A 35 6.26 -9.42 -5.89
CA HIS A 35 5.44 -9.83 -7.04
C HIS A 35 5.44 -8.80 -8.17
N ALA A 36 5.98 -7.59 -7.94
CA ALA A 36 6.05 -6.53 -8.92
C ALA A 36 7.43 -5.86 -8.90
N ASP A 37 7.99 -5.59 -10.08
CA ASP A 37 9.34 -5.03 -10.22
C ASP A 37 9.44 -3.52 -9.90
N LYS A 38 8.32 -2.90 -9.49
CA LYS A 38 8.25 -1.45 -9.25
C LYS A 38 7.98 -1.13 -7.78
N HIS A 39 8.66 -0.10 -7.30
CA HIS A 39 8.31 0.54 -6.04
C HIS A 39 6.99 1.31 -6.19
N PHE A 40 6.17 1.31 -5.15
CA PHE A 40 4.91 2.03 -5.11
C PHE A 40 4.77 2.82 -3.81
N THR A 41 3.90 3.82 -3.82
CA THR A 41 3.72 4.73 -2.69
C THR A 41 2.41 4.44 -1.98
N VAL A 42 2.47 4.27 -0.67
CA VAL A 42 1.32 4.05 0.21
C VAL A 42 1.16 5.28 1.11
N PRO A 43 0.07 6.06 0.98
CA PRO A 43 -0.19 7.17 1.88
C PRO A 43 -0.74 6.66 3.23
N THR A 44 -0.22 7.15 4.36
CA THR A 44 -0.71 6.81 5.70
C THR A 44 -2.10 7.38 5.98
N THR A 45 -2.48 8.44 5.26
CA THR A 45 -3.81 9.08 5.29
C THR A 45 -4.77 8.51 4.24
N LEU A 46 -4.61 7.24 3.85
CA LEU A 46 -5.44 6.59 2.83
C LEU A 46 -6.91 6.51 3.23
N LYS A 47 -7.75 7.37 2.64
CA LYS A 47 -9.21 7.41 2.86
C LYS A 47 -10.02 6.93 1.65
N SER A 48 -9.37 6.76 0.50
CA SER A 48 -10.03 6.40 -0.76
C SER A 48 -9.85 4.92 -1.08
N ARG A 49 -10.98 4.24 -1.27
CA ARG A 49 -11.06 2.87 -1.79
C ARG A 49 -10.42 2.71 -3.18
N HIS A 50 -10.58 3.72 -4.05
CA HIS A 50 -9.98 3.70 -5.38
C HIS A 50 -8.46 3.70 -5.30
N THR A 51 -7.88 4.51 -4.40
CA THR A 51 -6.44 4.53 -4.17
C THR A 51 -5.96 3.22 -3.55
N ALA A 52 -6.72 2.61 -2.62
CA ALA A 52 -6.40 1.29 -2.07
C ALA A 52 -6.34 0.20 -3.16
N ASN A 53 -7.33 0.17 -4.05
CA ASN A 53 -7.38 -0.77 -5.17
C ASN A 53 -6.24 -0.51 -6.19
N GLY A 54 -5.89 0.76 -6.42
CA GLY A 54 -4.73 1.13 -7.22
C GLY A 54 -3.42 0.60 -6.63
N ILE A 55 -3.23 0.71 -5.32
CA ILE A 55 -2.05 0.18 -4.61
C ILE A 55 -1.98 -1.34 -4.72
N MET A 56 -3.10 -2.06 -4.56
CA MET A 56 -3.12 -3.51 -4.71
C MET A 56 -2.71 -3.94 -6.11
N LYS A 57 -3.24 -3.26 -7.13
CA LYS A 57 -2.84 -3.51 -8.53
C LYS A 57 -1.36 -3.20 -8.77
N GLN A 58 -0.82 -2.13 -8.19
CA GLN A 58 0.60 -1.80 -8.29
C GLN A 58 1.50 -2.81 -7.57
N ALA A 59 1.03 -3.38 -6.46
CA ALA A 59 1.73 -4.42 -5.73
C ALA A 59 1.61 -5.81 -6.39
N GLY A 60 0.79 -5.95 -7.45
CA GLY A 60 0.53 -7.24 -8.10
C GLY A 60 -0.38 -8.16 -7.29
N ILE A 61 -1.20 -7.61 -6.40
CA ILE A 61 -2.09 -8.37 -5.52
C ILE A 61 -3.52 -8.23 -6.03
N ASP A 62 -4.20 -9.35 -6.26
CA ASP A 62 -5.62 -9.37 -6.63
C ASP A 62 -6.49 -9.31 -5.37
N THR A 63 -6.51 -8.16 -4.71
CA THR A 63 -7.38 -7.88 -3.57
C THR A 63 -8.07 -6.54 -3.77
N LYS A 64 -9.37 -6.50 -3.44
CA LYS A 64 -10.23 -5.32 -3.61
C LYS A 64 -10.83 -4.89 -2.28
N PHE A 65 -10.94 -3.57 -2.11
CA PHE A 65 -11.63 -2.88 -1.04
C PHE A 65 -12.90 -2.21 -1.55
#